data_AF-A0A3D0XBD5-F1
#
_entry.id   AF-A0A3D0XBD5-F1
#
_cell.length_a   1.000
_cell.length_b   1.000
_cell.length_c   1.000
_cell.angle_alpha   90.00
_cell.angle_beta   90.00
_cell.angle_gamma   90.00
#
_symmetry.space_group_name_H-M   'P 1'
#
loop_
_entity.id
_entity.type
_entity.pdbx_description
1 polymer ?
#
loop_
_entity_poly.entity_id
_entity_poly.type
_entity_poly.pdbx_seq_one_letter_code
_entity_poly.pdbx_strand_id
1 'polypeptide(L)' 'EGNLPKAMEQVKNGGAEVIIVQIHWGVEGDNYPQDSQISLAHKAIDSGADLVIGHHPHVL' A
#
# COMPACT_ATOMS: atom_id res chain seq x y z
N GLU A 1 -8.27 2.37 5.54
CA GLU A 1 -8.71 2.68 4.15
C GLU A 1 -9.04 4.17 3.90
N GLY A 2 -9.54 4.94 4.89
CA GLY A 2 -10.10 6.28 4.65
C GLY A 2 -9.17 7.42 4.18
N ASN A 3 -7.84 7.28 4.22
CA ASN A 3 -6.91 8.37 3.84
C ASN A 3 -6.19 8.15 2.50
N LEU A 4 -6.28 6.97 1.88
CA LEU A 4 -5.50 6.67 0.69
C LEU A 4 -5.84 7.59 -0.50
N PRO A 5 -7.13 7.79 -0.88
CA PRO A 5 -7.44 8.63 -2.04
C PRO A 5 -6.95 10.07 -1.90
N LYS A 6 -7.12 10.65 -0.70
CA LYS A 6 -6.65 12.01 -0.40
C LYS A 6 -5.13 12.12 -0.45
N ALA A 7 -4.41 11.15 0.14
CA ALA A 7 -2.96 11.14 0.11
C ALA A 7 -2.42 11.02 -1.33
N MET A 8 -3.05 10.17 -2.15
CA MET A 8 -2.70 10.01 -3.57
C MET A 8 -2.92 11.29 -4.36
N GLU A 9 -4.04 11.98 -4.15
CA GLU A 9 -4.31 13.27 -4.81
C GLU A 9 -3.26 14.32 -4.40
N GLN A 10 -2.91 14.39 -3.12
CA GLN A 10 -1.91 15.34 -2.63
C GLN A 10 -0.54 15.14 -3.27
N VAL A 11 -0.06 13.90 -3.37
CA VAL A 11 1.25 13.63 -3.99
C VAL A 11 1.25 13.84 -5.50
N LYS A 12 0.15 13.48 -6.19
CA LYS A 12 -0.03 13.76 -7.62
C LYS A 12 -0.01 15.26 -7.91
N ASN A 13 -0.75 16.05 -7.13
CA ASN A 13 -0.76 17.51 -7.26
C ASN A 13 0.59 18.15 -6.88
N GLY A 14 1.40 17.46 -6.07
CA GLY A 14 2.78 17.84 -5.77
C GLY A 14 3.77 17.56 -6.91
N GLY A 15 3.33 16.98 -8.03
CA GLY A 15 4.18 16.65 -9.17
C GLY A 15 4.96 15.35 -9.00
N ALA A 16 4.49 14.43 -8.15
CA ALA A 16 5.13 13.12 -8.01
C ALA A 16 5.06 12.34 -9.34
N GLU A 17 6.23 11.95 -9.85
CA GLU A 17 6.36 11.13 -11.07
C GLU A 17 6.28 9.63 -10.78
N VAL A 18 6.56 9.24 -9.53
CA VAL A 18 6.45 7.87 -9.02
C VAL A 18 5.81 7.91 -7.65
N ILE A 19 4.82 7.05 -7.41
CA ILE A 19 4.07 6.98 -6.17
C ILE A 19 4.21 5.58 -5.57
N ILE A 20 4.87 5.51 -4.41
CA ILE A 20 5.08 4.28 -3.66
C ILE A 20 4.19 4.32 -2.42
N VAL A 21 3.36 3.29 -2.25
CA VAL A 21 2.47 3.13 -1.10
C VAL A 21 3.08 2.11 -0.15
N GLN A 22 3.49 2.56 1.03
CA GLN A 22 4.00 1.73 2.12
C GLN A 22 2.86 1.47 3.12
N ILE A 23 2.56 0.21 3.41
CA ILE A 23 1.46 -0.16 4.30
C ILE A 23 1.97 -1.11 5.39
N HIS A 24 1.73 -0.71 6.63
CA HIS A 24 2.03 -1.50 7.81
C HIS A 24 0.92 -2.56 8.01
N TRP A 25 1.05 -3.72 7.37
CA TRP A 25 0.14 -4.87 7.50
C TRP A 25 0.90 -6.20 7.51
N GLY A 26 0.22 -7.24 7.94
CA GLY A 26 0.72 -8.60 7.97
C GLY A 26 0.09 -9.34 9.14
N VAL A 27 0.41 -10.62 9.29
CA VAL A 27 0.17 -11.36 10.52
C VAL A 27 1.54 -11.69 11.09
N GLU A 28 1.76 -11.39 12.38
CA GLU A 28 3.01 -11.71 13.07
C GLU A 28 3.40 -13.18 12.83
N GLY A 29 4.62 -13.40 12.33
CA GLY A 29 5.18 -14.70 11.99
C GLY A 29 4.71 -15.31 10.65
N ASP A 30 3.81 -14.67 9.92
CA ASP A 30 3.33 -15.18 8.63
C ASP A 30 4.11 -14.59 7.45
N ASN A 31 4.57 -15.45 6.55
CA ASN A 31 5.40 -15.07 5.41
C ASN A 31 4.59 -14.44 4.27
N TYR A 32 3.26 -14.60 4.28
CA TYR A 32 2.42 -14.16 3.18
C TYR A 32 1.28 -13.25 3.68
N PRO A 33 0.92 -12.21 2.90
CA PRO A 33 -0.22 -11.37 3.24
C PRO A 33 -1.55 -12.11 3.06
N GLN A 34 -2.56 -11.71 3.81
CA GLN A 34 -3.92 -12.22 3.64
C GLN A 34 -4.58 -11.68 2.37
N ASP A 35 -5.59 -12.38 1.84
CA ASP A 35 -6.34 -11.95 0.64
C ASP A 35 -6.90 -10.52 0.74
N SER A 36 -7.29 -10.09 1.94
CA SER A 36 -7.76 -8.71 2.19
C SER A 36 -6.66 -7.68 2.00
N GLN A 37 -5.42 -8.00 2.38
CA GLN A 37 -4.24 -7.14 2.21
C GLN A 37 -3.83 -7.08 0.74
N ILE A 38 -3.86 -8.22 0.04
CA ILE A 38 -3.64 -8.29 -1.42
C ILE A 38 -4.70 -7.44 -2.15
N SER A 39 -5.97 -7.58 -1.76
CA SER A 39 -7.07 -6.79 -2.35
C SER A 39 -6.87 -5.28 -2.12
N LEU A 40 -6.38 -4.88 -0.94
CA LEU A 40 -6.06 -3.48 -0.66
C LEU A 40 -4.85 -3.00 -1.47
N ALA A 41 -3.83 -3.84 -1.67
CA ALA A 41 -2.69 -3.53 -2.53
C ALA A 41 -3.14 -3.25 -3.97
N HIS A 42 -3.99 -4.11 -4.54
CA HIS A 42 -4.52 -3.90 -5.88
C HIS A 42 -5.35 -2.61 -5.99
N LYS A 43 -6.22 -2.32 -5.01
CA LYS A 43 -6.94 -1.04 -4.97
C LYS A 43 -6.00 0.17 -4.98
N ALA A 44 -4.84 0.09 -4.31
CA ALA A 44 -3.86 1.17 -4.32
C ALA A 44 -3.20 1.33 -5.70
N ILE A 45 -2.83 0.22 -6.35
CA ILE A 45 -2.32 0.22 -7.74
C ILE A 45 -3.38 0.80 -8.69
N ASP A 46 -4.63 0.34 -8.61
CA ASP A 46 -5.74 0.83 -9.43
C ASP A 46 -6.03 2.32 -9.20
N SER A 47 -5.69 2.84 -8.02
CA SER A 47 -5.79 4.27 -7.68
C SER A 47 -4.58 5.10 -8.16
N GLY A 48 -3.62 4.47 -8.83
CA GLY A 48 -2.46 5.09 -9.45
C GLY A 48 -1.21 5.11 -8.58
N ALA A 49 -1.03 4.13 -7.70
CA ALA A 49 0.28 3.82 -7.15
C ALA A 49 1.09 2.99 -8.15
N ASP A 50 2.40 3.21 -8.21
CA ASP A 50 3.31 2.44 -9.06
C ASP A 50 3.85 1.19 -8.36
N LEU A 51 3.95 1.25 -7.02
CA LEU A 51 4.44 0.16 -6.18
C LEU A 51 3.73 0.18 -4.83
N VAL A 52 3.40 -1.02 -4.33
CA VAL A 52 2.92 -1.22 -2.96
C VAL A 52 3.91 -2.09 -2.21
N ILE A 53 4.32 -1.65 -1.01
CA ILE A 53 5.22 -2.37 -0.12
C ILE A 53 4.48 -2.64 1.19
N GLY A 54 4.30 -3.93 1.50
CA GLY A 54 3.77 -4.38 2.78
C GLY A 54 4.90 -4.70 3.77
N HIS A 55 4.71 -4.34 5.04
CA HIS A 55 5.62 -4.69 6.14
C HIS A 55 4.84 -4.78 7.45
N HIS A 56 5.35 -5.50 8.45
CA HIS A 56 4.80 -5.74 9.81
C HIS A 56 5.07 -7.17 10.29
N PRO A 57 5.01 -8.24 9.47
CA PRO A 57 4.82 -9.58 10.02
C PRO A 57 6.00 -10.11 10.85
N HIS A 58 7.08 -9.33 11.01
CA HIS A 58 8.25 -9.65 11.81
C HIS A 58 8.73 -11.10 11.61
N VAL A 59 8.80 -11.50 10.34
CA VAL A 59 9.40 -12.77 9.90
C VAL A 59 10.93 -12.65 9.87
N LEU A 60 11.62 -13.79 9.87
CA LEU A 60 13.09 -13.90 9.85
C LEU A 60 13.68 -13.97 8.44
#